data_AF-A0A3A9SXT3-F1
#
_entry.id   AF-A0A3A9SXT3-F1
#
_cell.length_a   1.000
_cell.length_b   1.000
_cell.length_c   1.000
_cell.angle_alpha   90.00
_cell.angle_beta   90.00
_cell.angle_gamma   90.00
#
_symmetry.space_group_name_H-M   'P 1'
#
loop_
_entity.id
_entity.type
_entity.pdbx_description
1 polymer ?
#
loop_
_entity_poly.entity_id
_entity_poly.type
_entity_poly.pdbx_seq_one_letter_code
_entity_poly.pdbx_strand_id
1 'polypeptide(L)'
;MRVCHVTSVHPRHDIRICEKECVSLSEYGFDVFLVVNDPEADEEYRGVHIISTGEKYKGRIDRIIKAPKCVLRKALEVDADIYHLHDPELLSIALKLKRYGKTVVFDSHEFTAVQIEYKPYIPEFLRKPVSDMYKLYEARILRKLDGMVEPCTYNGKDFFGKIGIPKVIIGNYPKRGHFDEISRGDIDFNKCCYVGGITAIRGIFHMIKGCYLAGKRLVLIGSIDADLKEKIESMPEYDCVEYMGVLPHDEAMKEVAKCGMGLSLLEPVAQYVNIDNLPTKVYEYMMMGMPVVLSNFPFYNRIIEKYAFGLTVDSTDDQSVAKAIIELAADKDRMKKMGEEGKRAIKEEMSWELDAEKLVSFYKTILGE
;
A
#
# COMPACT_ATOMS: atom_id res chain seq x y z
N MET A 1 4.06 18.33 -22.34
CA MET A 1 3.93 16.88 -22.60
C MET A 1 2.71 16.37 -21.87
N ARG A 2 1.88 15.57 -22.54
CA ARG A 2 0.64 15.02 -21.99
C ARG A 2 0.86 13.63 -21.43
N VAL A 3 0.41 13.43 -20.20
CA VAL A 3 0.43 12.12 -19.53
C VAL A 3 -0.98 11.74 -19.15
N CYS A 4 -1.41 10.54 -19.52
CA CYS A 4 -2.73 10.00 -19.21
C CYS A 4 -2.59 8.77 -18.32
N HIS A 5 -2.93 8.93 -17.04
CA HIS A 5 -3.14 7.81 -16.14
C HIS A 5 -4.49 7.17 -16.44
N VAL A 6 -4.56 5.84 -16.38
CA VAL A 6 -5.79 5.10 -16.67
C VAL A 6 -6.04 4.05 -15.60
N THR A 7 -7.22 4.11 -15.00
CA THR A 7 -7.71 3.09 -14.08
C THR A 7 -9.15 2.68 -14.41
N SER A 8 -9.45 1.39 -14.23
CA SER A 8 -10.79 0.82 -14.36
C SER A 8 -11.42 0.38 -13.04
N VAL A 9 -10.64 0.32 -11.95
CA VAL A 9 -11.10 -0.18 -10.64
C VAL A 9 -10.96 0.84 -9.52
N HIS A 10 -9.94 1.70 -9.58
CA HIS A 10 -9.66 2.63 -8.49
C HIS A 10 -10.62 3.84 -8.53
N PRO A 11 -10.97 4.39 -7.35
CA PRO A 11 -11.75 5.61 -7.27
C PRO A 11 -10.98 6.80 -7.86
N ARG A 12 -11.70 7.83 -8.32
CA ARG A 12 -11.09 9.01 -8.96
C ARG A 12 -10.09 9.79 -8.09
N HIS A 13 -10.22 9.71 -6.76
CA HIS A 13 -9.31 10.32 -5.78
C HIS A 13 -8.44 9.29 -5.06
N ASP A 14 -8.10 8.18 -5.73
CA ASP A 14 -7.19 7.17 -5.16
C ASP A 14 -5.87 7.81 -4.68
N ILE A 15 -5.43 7.41 -3.48
CA ILE A 15 -4.28 8.03 -2.80
C ILE A 15 -3.00 7.87 -3.60
N ARG A 16 -2.79 6.72 -4.25
CA ARG A 16 -1.56 6.47 -5.01
C ARG A 16 -1.65 7.07 -6.41
N ILE A 17 -2.76 6.86 -7.09
CA ILE A 17 -2.90 7.28 -8.50
C ILE A 17 -3.15 8.78 -8.60
N CYS A 18 -4.21 9.29 -7.97
CA CYS A 18 -4.62 10.69 -8.13
C CYS A 18 -3.79 11.60 -7.21
N GLU A 19 -3.92 11.42 -5.89
CA GLU A 19 -3.32 12.34 -4.90
C GLU A 19 -1.80 12.38 -4.96
N LYS A 20 -1.16 11.26 -5.28
CA LYS A 20 0.30 11.14 -5.34
C LYS A 20 0.79 11.30 -6.77
N GLU A 21 0.62 10.30 -7.63
CA GLU A 21 1.23 10.29 -8.96
C GLU A 21 0.76 11.44 -9.84
N CYS A 22 -0.55 11.56 -10.09
CA CYS A 22 -1.09 12.56 -11.03
C CYS A 22 -0.84 13.99 -10.54
N VAL A 23 -1.17 14.28 -9.27
CA VAL A 23 -0.99 15.61 -8.70
C VAL A 23 0.49 16.01 -8.70
N SER A 24 1.40 15.11 -8.30
CA SER A 24 2.82 15.46 -8.34
C SER A 24 3.33 15.66 -9.76
N LEU A 25 2.92 14.86 -10.74
CA LEU A 25 3.28 15.10 -12.14
C LEU A 25 2.79 16.48 -12.63
N SER A 26 1.58 16.90 -12.23
CA SER A 26 1.07 18.24 -12.53
C SER A 26 1.93 19.34 -11.90
N GLU A 27 2.34 19.16 -10.63
CA GLU A 27 3.28 20.06 -9.93
C GLU A 27 4.65 20.15 -10.63
N TYR A 28 5.10 19.09 -11.31
CA TYR A 28 6.30 19.06 -12.15
C TYR A 28 6.09 19.64 -13.57
N GLY A 29 4.90 20.18 -13.87
CA GLY A 29 4.60 20.90 -15.11
C GLY A 29 4.13 20.01 -16.28
N PHE A 30 3.72 18.78 -16.01
CA PHE A 30 3.10 17.91 -17.02
C PHE A 30 1.63 18.29 -17.22
N ASP A 31 1.11 18.10 -18.43
CA ASP A 31 -0.32 18.22 -18.73
C ASP A 31 -0.98 16.86 -18.42
N VAL A 32 -1.58 16.73 -17.22
CA VAL A 32 -1.95 15.43 -16.64
C VAL A 32 -3.45 15.16 -16.77
N PHE A 33 -3.76 13.98 -17.31
CA PHE A 33 -5.11 13.44 -17.42
C PHE A 33 -5.22 12.16 -16.60
N LEU A 34 -6.38 11.94 -16.00
CA LEU A 34 -6.73 10.71 -15.32
C LEU A 34 -8.05 10.18 -15.89
N VAL A 35 -7.98 9.12 -16.68
CA VAL A 35 -9.18 8.40 -17.15
C VAL A 35 -9.61 7.41 -16.09
N VAL A 36 -10.81 7.64 -15.54
CA VAL A 36 -11.41 6.83 -14.48
C VAL A 36 -12.72 6.23 -14.94
N ASN A 37 -13.02 5.06 -14.39
CA ASN A 37 -14.20 4.30 -14.75
C ASN A 37 -15.30 4.43 -13.70
N ASP A 38 -16.02 5.55 -13.76
CA ASP A 38 -17.10 5.88 -12.84
C ASP A 38 -18.25 6.58 -13.61
N PRO A 39 -19.37 6.94 -12.95
CA PRO A 39 -20.52 7.53 -13.62
C PRO A 39 -20.64 9.05 -13.45
N GLU A 40 -19.66 9.72 -12.85
CA GLU A 40 -19.78 11.15 -12.57
C GLU A 40 -19.31 12.00 -13.77
N ALA A 41 -19.46 13.31 -13.66
CA ALA A 41 -18.90 14.22 -14.65
C ALA A 41 -17.37 14.27 -14.60
N ASP A 42 -16.78 14.75 -15.69
CA ASP A 42 -15.38 15.15 -15.76
C ASP A 42 -15.11 16.26 -14.72
N GLU A 43 -13.89 16.29 -14.19
CA GLU A 43 -13.51 17.12 -13.05
C GLU A 43 -12.08 17.65 -13.24
N GLU A 44 -11.84 18.89 -12.85
CA GLU A 44 -10.48 19.41 -12.70
C GLU A 44 -10.10 19.36 -11.22
N TYR A 45 -9.09 18.58 -10.89
CA TYR A 45 -8.69 18.32 -9.52
C TYR A 45 -7.21 18.60 -9.33
N ARG A 46 -6.88 19.72 -8.65
CA ARG A 46 -5.49 20.09 -8.31
C ARG A 46 -4.53 20.05 -9.51
N GLY A 47 -4.98 20.55 -10.66
CA GLY A 47 -4.18 20.55 -11.90
C GLY A 47 -4.21 19.23 -12.69
N VAL A 48 -5.08 18.29 -12.33
CA VAL A 48 -5.33 17.02 -13.05
C VAL A 48 -6.69 17.08 -13.74
N HIS A 49 -6.73 16.76 -15.03
CA HIS A 49 -7.96 16.62 -15.80
C HIS A 49 -8.52 15.19 -15.67
N ILE A 50 -9.49 15.01 -14.77
CA ILE A 50 -10.16 13.73 -14.54
C ILE A 50 -11.27 13.54 -15.58
N ILE A 51 -11.14 12.50 -16.39
CA ILE A 51 -12.08 12.16 -17.47
C ILE A 51 -12.82 10.87 -17.11
N SER A 52 -14.14 10.95 -17.00
CA SER A 52 -14.97 9.82 -16.67
C SER A 52 -15.39 9.01 -17.91
N THR A 53 -15.56 7.70 -17.73
CA THR A 53 -16.25 6.88 -18.74
C THR A 53 -17.76 7.12 -18.77
N GLY A 54 -18.35 7.62 -17.67
CA GLY A 54 -19.79 7.79 -17.49
C GLY A 54 -20.55 6.47 -17.29
N GLU A 55 -19.84 5.36 -17.00
CA GLU A 55 -20.41 4.02 -17.01
C GLU A 55 -20.73 3.50 -15.61
N LYS A 56 -21.84 2.76 -15.49
CA LYS A 56 -22.19 1.97 -14.29
C LYS A 56 -22.19 0.49 -14.63
N TYR A 57 -21.54 -0.32 -13.81
CA TYR A 57 -21.45 -1.77 -14.01
C TYR A 57 -22.31 -2.52 -13.00
N LYS A 58 -22.88 -3.64 -13.44
CA LYS A 58 -23.74 -4.48 -12.59
C LYS A 58 -22.95 -5.34 -11.59
N GLY A 59 -21.64 -5.47 -11.77
CA GLY A 59 -20.77 -6.25 -10.92
C GLY A 59 -19.36 -6.43 -11.50
N ARG A 60 -18.53 -7.22 -10.81
CA ARG A 60 -17.09 -7.36 -11.11
C ARG A 60 -16.80 -7.93 -12.50
N ILE A 61 -17.51 -8.96 -12.93
CA ILE A 61 -17.29 -9.61 -14.25
C ILE A 61 -17.66 -8.65 -15.39
N ASP A 62 -18.80 -7.96 -15.24
CA ASP A 62 -19.28 -6.98 -16.21
C ASP A 62 -18.26 -5.86 -16.40
N ARG A 63 -17.67 -5.37 -15.29
CA ARG A 63 -16.58 -4.38 -15.30
C ARG A 63 -15.34 -4.90 -16.00
N ILE A 64 -14.81 -6.07 -15.62
CA ILE A 64 -13.58 -6.66 -16.22
C ILE A 64 -13.69 -6.77 -17.75
N ILE A 65 -14.89 -7.08 -18.27
CA ILE A 65 -15.10 -7.29 -19.71
C ILE A 65 -15.30 -5.96 -20.46
N LYS A 66 -16.05 -5.02 -19.87
CA LYS A 66 -16.50 -3.80 -20.57
C LYS A 66 -15.63 -2.59 -20.28
N ALA A 67 -15.18 -2.41 -19.04
CA ALA A 67 -14.40 -1.24 -18.62
C ALA A 67 -13.16 -1.01 -19.49
N PRO A 68 -12.35 -2.03 -19.87
CA PRO A 68 -11.18 -1.81 -20.72
C PRO A 68 -11.52 -1.16 -22.07
N LYS A 69 -12.67 -1.47 -22.67
CA LYS A 69 -13.09 -0.84 -23.92
C LYS A 69 -13.50 0.62 -23.72
N CYS A 70 -14.24 0.91 -22.65
CA CYS A 70 -14.71 2.26 -22.35
C CYS A 70 -13.55 3.20 -22.00
N VAL A 71 -12.64 2.76 -21.12
CA VAL A 71 -11.45 3.56 -20.76
C VAL A 71 -10.50 3.71 -21.94
N LEU A 72 -10.34 2.69 -22.81
CA LEU A 72 -9.52 2.83 -24.02
C LEU A 72 -10.07 3.91 -24.96
N ARG A 73 -11.40 3.97 -25.15
CA ARG A 73 -12.03 5.01 -25.97
C ARG A 73 -11.70 6.41 -25.44
N LYS A 74 -11.92 6.63 -24.13
CA LYS A 74 -11.61 7.90 -23.47
C LYS A 74 -10.12 8.23 -23.49
N ALA A 75 -9.27 7.25 -23.24
CA ALA A 75 -7.82 7.39 -23.32
C ALA A 75 -7.36 7.83 -24.73
N LEU A 76 -7.94 7.26 -25.80
CA LEU A 76 -7.63 7.67 -27.17
C LEU A 76 -8.18 9.06 -27.52
N GLU A 77 -9.31 9.49 -26.93
CA GLU A 77 -9.84 10.86 -27.07
C GLU A 77 -8.90 11.91 -26.45
N VAL A 78 -8.23 11.57 -25.34
CA VAL A 78 -7.26 12.46 -24.66
C VAL A 78 -5.99 12.69 -25.50
N ASP A 79 -5.60 11.71 -26.32
CA ASP A 79 -4.42 11.77 -27.20
C ASP A 79 -3.13 12.20 -26.47
N ALA A 80 -2.76 11.48 -25.42
CA ALA A 80 -1.56 11.74 -24.63
C ALA A 80 -0.28 11.17 -25.26
N ASP A 81 0.88 11.64 -24.78
CA ASP A 81 2.20 11.15 -25.19
C ASP A 81 2.54 9.85 -24.43
N ILE A 82 2.27 9.83 -23.12
CA ILE A 82 2.45 8.68 -22.23
C ILE A 82 1.10 8.22 -21.69
N TYR A 83 0.87 6.90 -21.69
CA TYR A 83 -0.23 6.26 -20.98
C TYR A 83 0.30 5.40 -19.84
N HIS A 84 -0.11 5.70 -18.61
CA HIS A 84 0.26 4.96 -17.41
C HIS A 84 -0.95 4.14 -16.91
N LEU A 85 -0.85 2.81 -16.98
CA LEU A 85 -1.96 1.90 -16.69
C LEU A 85 -1.79 1.26 -15.31
N HIS A 86 -2.84 1.28 -14.47
CA HIS A 86 -2.75 0.82 -13.08
C HIS A 86 -3.39 -0.53 -12.77
N ASP A 87 -4.28 -1.02 -13.64
CA ASP A 87 -5.06 -2.23 -13.36
C ASP A 87 -4.64 -3.41 -14.24
N PRO A 88 -4.52 -4.65 -13.69
CA PRO A 88 -4.20 -5.86 -14.46
C PRO A 88 -5.04 -6.08 -15.71
N GLU A 89 -6.32 -5.72 -15.68
CA GLU A 89 -7.23 -5.88 -16.83
C GLU A 89 -6.90 -4.91 -17.99
N LEU A 90 -6.18 -3.82 -17.72
CA LEU A 90 -5.74 -2.84 -18.73
C LEU A 90 -4.53 -3.30 -19.54
N LEU A 91 -3.82 -4.36 -19.11
CA LEU A 91 -2.84 -5.03 -19.97
C LEU A 91 -3.45 -5.45 -21.32
N SER A 92 -4.75 -5.77 -21.33
CA SER A 92 -5.50 -6.14 -22.55
C SER A 92 -5.60 -5.01 -23.59
N ILE A 93 -5.49 -3.74 -23.16
CA ILE A 93 -5.53 -2.56 -24.04
C ILE A 93 -4.15 -1.94 -24.28
N ALA A 94 -3.15 -2.26 -23.45
CA ALA A 94 -1.79 -1.75 -23.58
C ALA A 94 -1.20 -1.94 -24.98
N LEU A 95 -1.36 -3.14 -25.56
CA LEU A 95 -0.90 -3.42 -26.93
C LEU A 95 -1.67 -2.67 -28.01
N LYS A 96 -2.91 -2.24 -27.73
CA LYS A 96 -3.66 -1.39 -28.66
C LYS A 96 -3.09 0.02 -28.64
N LEU A 97 -2.87 0.61 -27.47
CA LEU A 97 -2.21 1.92 -27.34
C LEU A 97 -0.84 1.94 -28.03
N LYS A 98 -0.04 0.88 -27.87
CA LYS A 98 1.23 0.71 -28.62
C LYS A 98 1.06 0.73 -30.14
N ARG A 99 -0.02 0.15 -30.69
CA ARG A 99 -0.31 0.19 -32.14
C ARG A 99 -0.68 1.58 -32.65
N TYR A 100 -1.16 2.46 -31.77
CA TYR A 100 -1.37 3.88 -32.05
C TYR A 100 -0.08 4.71 -31.88
N GLY A 101 1.08 4.06 -31.70
CA GLY A 101 2.37 4.74 -31.57
C GLY A 101 2.62 5.39 -30.21
N LYS A 102 1.81 5.07 -29.20
CA LYS A 102 1.91 5.68 -27.87
C LYS A 102 2.99 5.04 -27.01
N THR A 103 3.53 5.82 -26.07
CA THR A 103 4.36 5.31 -24.96
C THR A 103 3.45 4.76 -23.88
N VAL A 104 3.70 3.53 -23.43
CA VAL A 104 2.84 2.83 -22.46
C VAL A 104 3.68 2.32 -21.31
N VAL A 105 3.30 2.72 -20.10
CA VAL A 105 3.86 2.28 -18.83
C VAL A 105 2.78 1.51 -18.07
N PHE A 106 3.18 0.44 -17.39
CA PHE A 106 2.27 -0.32 -16.51
C PHE A 106 2.74 -0.26 -15.06
N ASP A 107 1.88 0.19 -14.15
CA ASP A 107 2.09 0.04 -12.71
C ASP A 107 1.39 -1.21 -12.21
N SER A 108 2.16 -2.14 -11.65
CA SER A 108 1.63 -3.37 -11.12
C SER A 108 0.82 -3.17 -9.84
N HIS A 109 1.13 -2.13 -9.04
CA HIS A 109 0.68 -1.85 -7.65
C HIS A 109 0.94 -2.97 -6.62
N GLU A 110 0.86 -4.22 -7.06
CA GLU A 110 0.92 -5.46 -6.31
C GLU A 110 1.44 -6.58 -7.24
N PHE A 111 1.97 -7.66 -6.66
CA PHE A 111 2.33 -8.85 -7.44
C PHE A 111 1.09 -9.71 -7.72
N THR A 112 0.27 -9.28 -8.68
CA THR A 112 -1.04 -9.90 -9.00
C THR A 112 -0.96 -11.41 -9.17
N ALA A 113 0.08 -11.89 -9.86
CA ALA A 113 0.38 -13.30 -10.03
C ALA A 113 0.50 -14.05 -8.69
N VAL A 114 1.23 -13.49 -7.72
CA VAL A 114 1.40 -14.08 -6.38
C VAL A 114 0.09 -14.01 -5.62
N GLN A 115 -0.62 -12.87 -5.68
CA GLN A 115 -1.89 -12.71 -4.98
C GLN A 115 -2.95 -13.73 -5.43
N ILE A 116 -3.01 -14.07 -6.73
CA ILE A 116 -3.93 -15.09 -7.28
C ILE A 116 -3.83 -16.41 -6.50
N GLU A 117 -2.63 -16.79 -6.04
CA GLU A 117 -2.39 -18.03 -5.30
C GLU A 117 -3.10 -18.07 -3.93
N TYR A 118 -3.59 -16.92 -3.44
CA TYR A 118 -4.22 -16.77 -2.12
C TYR A 118 -5.64 -16.20 -2.16
N LYS A 119 -6.24 -15.99 -3.35
CA LYS A 119 -7.59 -15.40 -3.43
C LYS A 119 -8.67 -16.42 -3.03
N PRO A 120 -9.49 -16.13 -2.00
CA PRO A 120 -10.44 -17.11 -1.46
C PRO A 120 -11.55 -17.50 -2.44
N TYR A 121 -11.93 -16.60 -3.35
CA TYR A 121 -12.96 -16.83 -4.36
C TYR A 121 -12.49 -17.73 -5.53
N ILE A 122 -11.20 -18.04 -5.63
CA ILE A 122 -10.66 -18.99 -6.62
C ILE A 122 -10.54 -20.34 -5.92
N PRO A 123 -11.15 -21.42 -6.45
CA PRO A 123 -10.98 -22.77 -5.91
C PRO A 123 -9.50 -23.14 -5.78
N GLU A 124 -9.11 -23.71 -4.65
CA GLU A 124 -7.71 -23.92 -4.28
C GLU A 124 -6.91 -24.66 -5.36
N PHE A 125 -7.48 -25.73 -5.94
CA PHE A 125 -6.87 -26.51 -7.02
C PHE A 125 -6.65 -25.73 -8.33
N LEU A 126 -7.35 -24.60 -8.53
CA LEU A 126 -7.21 -23.72 -9.70
C LEU A 126 -6.26 -22.55 -9.47
N ARG A 127 -5.95 -22.20 -8.22
CA ARG A 127 -5.16 -21.01 -7.88
C ARG A 127 -3.80 -21.01 -8.58
N LYS A 128 -3.07 -22.12 -8.50
CA LYS A 128 -1.74 -22.26 -9.10
C LYS A 128 -1.78 -22.24 -10.64
N PRO A 129 -2.62 -23.04 -11.33
CA PRO A 129 -2.79 -22.94 -12.78
C PRO A 129 -3.16 -21.53 -13.27
N VAL A 130 -4.08 -20.84 -12.59
CA VAL A 130 -4.51 -19.48 -12.96
C VAL A 130 -3.38 -18.48 -12.75
N SER A 131 -2.64 -18.60 -11.65
CA SER A 131 -1.45 -17.79 -11.37
C SER A 131 -0.41 -17.94 -12.48
N ASP A 132 -0.06 -19.17 -12.86
CA ASP A 132 0.98 -19.41 -13.87
C ASP A 132 0.54 -18.97 -15.27
N MET A 133 -0.73 -19.16 -15.62
CA MET A 133 -1.31 -18.61 -16.84
C MET A 133 -1.23 -17.07 -16.85
N TYR A 134 -1.56 -16.43 -15.74
CA TYR A 134 -1.48 -14.97 -15.62
C TYR A 134 -0.03 -14.47 -15.71
N LYS A 135 0.95 -15.13 -15.08
CA LYS A 135 2.38 -14.79 -15.20
C LYS A 135 2.85 -14.80 -16.65
N LEU A 136 2.45 -15.82 -17.42
CA LEU A 136 2.78 -15.91 -18.85
C LEU A 136 2.12 -14.79 -19.67
N TYR A 137 0.85 -14.51 -19.40
CA TYR A 137 0.09 -13.42 -20.03
C TYR A 137 0.73 -12.06 -19.76
N GLU A 138 0.96 -11.74 -18.49
CA GLU A 138 1.57 -10.51 -18.00
C GLU A 138 2.96 -10.31 -18.62
N ALA A 139 3.86 -11.30 -18.48
CA ALA A 139 5.20 -11.21 -19.04
C ALA A 139 5.21 -11.09 -20.57
N ARG A 140 4.23 -11.64 -21.30
CA ARG A 140 4.14 -11.52 -22.75
C ARG A 140 3.76 -10.10 -23.19
N ILE A 141 2.92 -9.42 -22.41
CA ILE A 141 2.48 -8.06 -22.70
C ILE A 141 3.54 -7.05 -22.26
N LEU A 142 4.04 -7.16 -21.03
CA LEU A 142 5.04 -6.26 -20.46
C LEU A 142 6.28 -6.14 -21.35
N ARG A 143 6.77 -7.23 -21.94
CA ARG A 143 7.92 -7.22 -22.89
C ARG A 143 7.74 -6.31 -24.13
N LYS A 144 6.54 -5.80 -24.37
CA LYS A 144 6.21 -4.93 -25.52
C LYS A 144 5.88 -3.50 -25.09
N LEU A 145 5.93 -3.21 -23.79
CA LEU A 145 5.70 -1.88 -23.24
C LEU A 145 7.02 -1.11 -23.13
N ASP A 146 6.93 0.18 -22.88
CA ASP A 146 8.09 1.08 -22.84
C ASP A 146 8.67 1.20 -21.44
N GLY A 147 7.87 0.89 -20.41
CA GLY A 147 8.35 0.75 -19.05
C GLY A 147 7.32 0.13 -18.13
N MET A 148 7.74 -0.11 -16.89
CA MET A 148 6.86 -0.56 -15.83
C MET A 148 7.28 -0.03 -14.46
N VAL A 149 6.29 0.10 -13.58
CA VAL A 149 6.45 0.48 -12.19
C VAL A 149 6.19 -0.74 -11.31
N GLU A 150 7.16 -1.05 -10.45
CA GLU A 150 7.08 -2.11 -9.45
C GLU A 150 6.78 -1.52 -8.07
N PRO A 151 5.95 -2.19 -7.24
CA PRO A 151 5.64 -1.68 -5.91
C PRO A 151 6.81 -1.82 -4.91
N CYS A 152 7.66 -2.82 -5.10
CA CYS A 152 8.83 -3.12 -4.28
C CYS A 152 9.65 -4.25 -4.94
N THR A 153 10.76 -4.65 -4.32
CA THR A 153 11.44 -5.91 -4.65
C THR A 153 10.76 -7.10 -3.99
N TYR A 154 11.07 -8.31 -4.48
CA TYR A 154 10.61 -9.58 -3.94
C TYR A 154 11.81 -10.44 -3.53
N ASN A 155 11.98 -10.70 -2.23
CA ASN A 155 13.16 -11.35 -1.64
C ASN A 155 14.49 -10.67 -2.02
N GLY A 156 14.52 -9.33 -2.01
CA GLY A 156 15.67 -8.50 -2.37
C GLY A 156 15.99 -8.48 -3.86
N LYS A 157 15.07 -8.94 -4.73
CA LYS A 157 15.28 -9.06 -6.18
C LYS A 157 14.17 -8.38 -6.95
N ASP A 158 14.52 -7.87 -8.12
CA ASP A 158 13.56 -7.43 -9.15
C ASP A 158 12.67 -8.62 -9.55
N PHE A 159 11.36 -8.50 -9.27
CA PHE A 159 10.40 -9.58 -9.51
C PHE A 159 10.23 -9.84 -11.00
N PHE A 160 10.30 -8.78 -11.80
CA PHE A 160 10.19 -8.79 -13.24
C PHE A 160 11.57 -8.77 -13.94
N GLY A 161 12.63 -9.24 -13.26
CA GLY A 161 14.02 -9.18 -13.74
C GLY A 161 14.26 -9.79 -15.12
N LYS A 162 13.42 -10.75 -15.52
CA LYS A 162 13.47 -11.41 -16.85
C LYS A 162 12.81 -10.61 -17.97
N ILE A 163 12.18 -9.48 -17.65
CA ILE A 163 11.55 -8.56 -18.60
C ILE A 163 12.55 -7.44 -18.87
N GLY A 164 13.11 -7.41 -20.08
CA GLY A 164 14.17 -6.49 -20.49
C GLY A 164 13.68 -5.10 -20.89
N ILE A 165 12.76 -4.52 -20.12
CA ILE A 165 12.27 -3.15 -20.30
C ILE A 165 12.76 -2.26 -19.14
N PRO A 166 12.79 -0.92 -19.31
CA PRO A 166 13.02 0.01 -18.21
C PRO A 166 12.03 -0.22 -17.05
N LYS A 167 12.55 -0.16 -15.83
CA LYS A 167 11.81 -0.42 -14.59
C LYS A 167 12.14 0.63 -13.54
N VAL A 168 11.15 1.00 -12.74
CA VAL A 168 11.33 1.83 -11.54
C VAL A 168 10.51 1.26 -10.41
N ILE A 169 11.03 1.36 -9.19
CA ILE A 169 10.28 1.00 -7.98
C ILE A 169 9.66 2.26 -7.41
N ILE A 170 8.34 2.24 -7.26
CA ILE A 170 7.55 3.28 -6.58
C ILE A 170 6.77 2.60 -5.45
N GLY A 171 7.12 2.95 -4.23
CA GLY A 171 6.57 2.37 -3.01
C GLY A 171 5.30 3.08 -2.54
N ASN A 172 4.71 2.54 -1.47
CA ASN A 172 3.56 3.17 -0.81
C ASN A 172 3.99 4.21 0.24
N TYR A 173 5.09 4.94 -0.01
CA TYR A 173 5.62 5.92 0.94
C TYR A 173 4.64 7.08 1.15
N PRO A 174 4.53 7.60 2.38
CA PRO A 174 3.65 8.72 2.69
C PRO A 174 4.21 10.04 2.12
N LYS A 175 3.35 11.04 1.94
CA LYS A 175 3.78 12.42 1.70
C LYS A 175 4.38 13.00 2.97
N ARG A 176 5.44 13.79 2.87
CA ARG A 176 5.98 14.54 4.01
C ARG A 176 4.93 15.50 4.55
N GLY A 177 5.02 15.83 5.83
CA GLY A 177 4.15 16.82 6.44
C GLY A 177 2.75 16.35 6.82
N HIS A 178 2.30 15.17 6.37
CA HIS A 178 0.91 14.71 6.57
C HIS A 178 0.48 14.65 8.05
N PHE A 179 1.43 14.48 8.98
CA PHE A 179 1.16 14.45 10.42
C PHE A 179 2.02 15.43 11.22
N ASP A 180 2.63 16.44 10.59
CA ASP A 180 3.49 17.40 11.31
C ASP A 180 2.69 18.20 12.36
N GLU A 181 1.38 18.35 12.14
CA GLU A 181 0.46 19.03 13.07
C GLU A 181 -0.03 18.13 14.21
N ILE A 182 0.14 16.80 14.09
CA ILE A 182 -0.30 15.86 15.13
C ILE A 182 0.76 15.83 16.24
N SER A 183 0.56 16.67 17.26
CA SER A 183 1.32 16.56 18.50
C SER A 183 0.97 15.27 19.23
N ARG A 184 1.98 14.48 19.59
CA ARG A 184 1.78 13.26 20.39
C ARG A 184 1.44 13.49 21.87
N GLY A 185 1.36 14.75 22.31
CA GLY A 185 0.79 15.13 23.61
C GLY A 185 1.19 14.23 24.79
N ASP A 186 0.20 13.89 25.62
CA ASP A 186 0.34 12.98 26.77
C ASP A 186 0.34 11.50 26.31
N ILE A 187 1.52 11.00 25.93
CA ILE A 187 1.71 9.61 25.50
C ILE A 187 1.49 8.65 26.68
N ASP A 188 0.55 7.72 26.55
CA ASP A 188 0.41 6.57 27.44
C ASP A 188 1.27 5.40 26.94
N PHE A 189 2.45 5.27 27.54
CA PHE A 189 3.39 4.17 27.25
C PHE A 189 2.86 2.77 27.62
N ASN A 190 1.70 2.67 28.27
CA ASN A 190 1.01 1.41 28.52
C ASN A 190 -0.02 1.03 27.45
N LYS A 191 -0.24 1.89 26.44
CA LYS A 191 -1.13 1.63 25.32
C LYS A 191 -0.33 1.25 24.07
N CYS A 192 -0.69 0.10 23.49
CA CYS A 192 -0.34 -0.29 22.14
C CYS A 192 -1.50 0.07 21.20
N CYS A 193 -1.23 0.31 19.92
CA CYS A 193 -2.29 0.57 18.94
C CYS A 193 -2.17 -0.27 17.66
N TYR A 194 -3.32 -0.50 17.04
CA TYR A 194 -3.44 -1.01 15.68
C TYR A 194 -4.52 -0.23 14.92
N VAL A 195 -4.16 0.34 13.77
CA VAL A 195 -5.09 1.03 12.86
C VAL A 195 -5.19 0.34 11.50
N GLY A 196 -6.40 0.15 10.99
CA GLY A 196 -6.70 -0.39 9.66
C GLY A 196 -7.58 -1.64 9.69
N GLY A 197 -7.69 -2.35 8.57
CA GLY A 197 -8.53 -3.57 8.49
C GLY A 197 -8.07 -4.65 9.47
N ILE A 198 -8.95 -5.02 10.39
CA ILE A 198 -8.70 -6.00 11.46
C ILE A 198 -9.08 -7.37 10.93
N THR A 199 -8.10 -8.27 10.81
CA THR A 199 -8.29 -9.63 10.27
C THR A 199 -7.36 -10.61 10.97
N ALA A 200 -7.70 -11.90 10.94
CA ALA A 200 -6.84 -12.97 11.44
C ALA A 200 -5.44 -12.95 10.79
N ILE A 201 -5.38 -12.82 9.46
CA ILE A 201 -4.11 -12.79 8.71
C ILE A 201 -3.23 -11.57 9.02
N ARG A 202 -3.80 -10.54 9.64
CA ARG A 202 -3.08 -9.36 10.11
C ARG A 202 -2.72 -9.44 11.61
N GLY A 203 -2.85 -10.63 12.20
CA GLY A 203 -2.36 -11.01 13.52
C GLY A 203 -3.16 -10.50 14.70
N ILE A 204 -4.47 -10.23 14.54
CA ILE A 204 -5.27 -9.66 15.64
C ILE A 204 -5.25 -10.52 16.91
N PHE A 205 -5.27 -11.85 16.76
CA PHE A 205 -5.23 -12.76 17.91
C PHE A 205 -3.93 -12.60 18.72
N HIS A 206 -2.80 -12.53 18.02
CA HIS A 206 -1.48 -12.38 18.65
C HIS A 206 -1.26 -10.99 19.25
N MET A 207 -1.83 -9.95 18.65
CA MET A 207 -1.83 -8.61 19.25
C MET A 207 -2.60 -8.59 20.57
N ILE A 208 -3.81 -9.14 20.61
CA ILE A 208 -4.65 -9.18 21.81
C ILE A 208 -3.94 -9.96 22.92
N LYS A 209 -3.51 -11.19 22.63
CA LYS A 209 -2.84 -12.05 23.61
C LYS A 209 -1.51 -11.48 24.08
N GLY A 210 -0.70 -10.94 23.16
CA GLY A 210 0.58 -10.32 23.49
C GLY A 210 0.41 -9.10 24.40
N CYS A 211 -0.55 -8.22 24.12
CA CYS A 211 -0.88 -7.07 24.98
C CYS A 211 -1.40 -7.52 26.36
N TYR A 212 -2.29 -8.50 26.39
CA TYR A 212 -2.83 -9.06 27.64
C TYR A 212 -1.72 -9.65 28.53
N LEU A 213 -0.85 -10.48 27.96
CA LEU A 213 0.30 -11.07 28.66
C LEU A 213 1.31 -10.01 29.13
N ALA A 214 1.46 -8.92 28.37
CA ALA A 214 2.30 -7.79 28.76
C ALA A 214 1.66 -6.85 29.81
N GLY A 215 0.40 -7.09 30.19
CA GLY A 215 -0.37 -6.21 31.07
C GLY A 215 -0.59 -4.82 30.47
N LYS A 216 -0.69 -4.71 29.14
CA LYS A 216 -0.86 -3.47 28.37
C LYS A 216 -2.21 -3.41 27.71
N ARG A 217 -2.69 -2.19 27.42
CA ARG A 217 -3.95 -1.97 26.69
C ARG A 217 -3.70 -1.96 25.19
N LEU A 218 -4.64 -2.49 24.41
CA LEU A 218 -4.62 -2.47 22.95
C LEU A 218 -5.75 -1.61 22.40
N VAL A 219 -5.41 -0.47 21.82
CA VAL A 219 -6.34 0.40 21.09
C VAL A 219 -6.50 -0.13 19.66
N LEU A 220 -7.70 -0.54 19.29
CA LEU A 220 -8.02 -1.07 17.97
C LEU A 220 -8.93 -0.11 17.22
N ILE A 221 -8.46 0.33 16.04
CA ILE A 221 -9.21 1.25 15.18
C ILE A 221 -9.31 0.67 13.78
N GLY A 222 -10.52 0.45 13.29
CA GLY A 222 -10.77 0.00 11.93
C GLY A 222 -11.89 -1.01 11.80
N SER A 223 -12.10 -1.47 10.57
CA SER A 223 -13.16 -2.39 10.21
C SER A 223 -12.81 -3.81 10.62
N ILE A 224 -13.77 -4.52 11.19
CA ILE A 224 -13.71 -5.94 11.54
C ILE A 224 -15.00 -6.61 11.04
N ASP A 225 -14.90 -7.83 10.51
CA ASP A 225 -16.10 -8.60 10.17
C ASP A 225 -16.81 -9.11 11.44
N ALA A 226 -18.12 -9.34 11.36
CA ALA A 226 -18.94 -9.66 12.51
C ALA A 226 -18.50 -10.96 13.20
N ASP A 227 -18.19 -12.00 12.43
CA ASP A 227 -17.79 -13.31 12.93
C ASP A 227 -16.46 -13.23 13.71
N LEU A 228 -15.48 -12.50 13.16
CA LEU A 228 -14.21 -12.26 13.83
C LEU A 228 -14.38 -11.39 15.08
N LYS A 229 -15.27 -10.39 15.04
CA LYS A 229 -15.57 -9.54 16.21
C LYS A 229 -16.12 -10.36 17.37
N GLU A 230 -17.13 -11.19 17.12
CA GLU A 230 -17.69 -12.10 18.13
C GLU A 230 -16.61 -13.04 18.68
N LYS A 231 -15.76 -13.57 17.79
CA LYS A 231 -14.67 -14.45 18.19
C LYS A 231 -13.64 -13.76 19.08
N ILE A 232 -13.24 -12.52 18.82
CA ILE A 232 -12.29 -11.83 19.70
C ILE A 232 -12.95 -11.35 21.00
N GLU A 233 -14.22 -10.93 20.97
CA GLU A 233 -14.95 -10.47 22.17
C GLU A 233 -15.22 -11.59 23.18
N SER A 234 -15.26 -12.84 22.71
CA SER A 234 -15.40 -14.02 23.58
C SER A 234 -14.08 -14.49 24.21
N MET A 235 -12.94 -13.90 23.84
CA MET A 235 -11.64 -14.23 24.44
C MET A 235 -11.52 -13.59 25.83
N PRO A 236 -11.06 -14.31 26.87
CA PRO A 236 -10.73 -13.70 28.16
C PRO A 236 -9.73 -12.54 28.04
N GLU A 237 -8.80 -12.63 27.10
CA GLU A 237 -7.78 -11.63 26.84
C GLU A 237 -8.34 -10.32 26.27
N TYR A 238 -9.59 -10.30 25.79
CA TYR A 238 -10.25 -9.11 25.25
C TYR A 238 -10.40 -7.98 26.28
N ASP A 239 -10.28 -8.28 27.59
CA ASP A 239 -10.30 -7.27 28.66
C ASP A 239 -9.26 -6.15 28.46
N CYS A 240 -8.14 -6.45 27.79
CA CYS A 240 -7.13 -5.45 27.49
C CYS A 240 -7.47 -4.55 26.28
N VAL A 241 -8.52 -4.86 25.53
CA VAL A 241 -8.84 -4.22 24.25
C VAL A 241 -9.70 -2.97 24.45
N GLU A 242 -9.43 -1.94 23.65
CA GLU A 242 -10.24 -0.74 23.49
C GLU A 242 -10.59 -0.62 22.00
N TYR A 243 -11.73 -1.18 21.59
CA TYR A 243 -12.18 -1.14 20.19
C TYR A 243 -12.95 0.15 19.90
N MET A 244 -12.42 0.97 18.99
CA MET A 244 -12.98 2.30 18.67
C MET A 244 -13.85 2.33 17.42
N GLY A 245 -14.06 1.18 16.75
CA GLY A 245 -14.79 1.17 15.48
C GLY A 245 -13.97 1.73 14.31
N VAL A 246 -14.69 2.11 13.25
CA VAL A 246 -14.10 2.82 12.09
C VAL A 246 -14.20 4.32 12.36
N LEU A 247 -13.06 5.00 12.37
CA LEU A 247 -12.97 6.45 12.51
C LEU A 247 -12.48 7.09 11.20
N PRO A 248 -12.83 8.37 10.93
CA PRO A 248 -12.12 9.18 9.94
C PRO A 248 -10.61 9.13 10.21
N HIS A 249 -9.80 9.15 9.15
CA HIS A 249 -8.35 8.92 9.26
C HIS A 249 -7.67 9.91 10.21
N ASP A 250 -7.96 11.21 10.11
CA ASP A 250 -7.41 12.24 11.02
C ASP A 250 -7.80 12.01 12.49
N GLU A 251 -9.03 11.54 12.75
CA GLU A 251 -9.48 11.20 14.10
C GLU A 251 -8.78 9.93 14.62
N ALA A 252 -8.63 8.91 13.77
CA ALA A 252 -7.88 7.71 14.10
C ALA A 252 -6.43 8.04 14.47
N MET A 253 -5.78 8.94 13.72
CA MET A 253 -4.39 9.33 14.00
C MET A 253 -4.25 10.12 15.32
N LYS A 254 -5.26 10.91 15.71
CA LYS A 254 -5.28 11.57 17.03
C LYS A 254 -5.34 10.58 18.18
N GLU A 255 -6.06 9.47 18.03
CA GLU A 255 -6.12 8.41 19.04
C GLU A 255 -4.84 7.56 19.05
N VAL A 256 -4.30 7.25 17.87
CA VAL A 256 -3.00 6.57 17.72
C VAL A 256 -1.88 7.39 18.37
N ALA A 257 -1.89 8.71 18.23
CA ALA A 257 -0.87 9.60 18.78
C ALA A 257 -0.70 9.49 20.30
N LYS A 258 -1.79 9.16 21.03
CA LYS A 258 -1.82 8.96 22.49
C LYS A 258 -1.21 7.63 22.94
N CYS A 259 -1.03 6.68 22.02
CA CYS A 259 -0.50 5.36 22.33
C CYS A 259 1.03 5.40 22.37
N GLY A 260 1.66 4.51 23.15
CA GLY A 260 3.11 4.42 23.28
C GLY A 260 3.79 3.81 22.05
N MET A 261 3.21 2.75 21.49
CA MET A 261 3.79 1.97 20.39
C MET A 261 2.72 1.41 19.43
N GLY A 262 3.11 1.27 18.17
CA GLY A 262 2.27 0.66 17.14
C GLY A 262 2.59 -0.82 16.94
N LEU A 263 1.56 -1.64 16.67
CA LEU A 263 1.72 -3.05 16.33
C LEU A 263 1.41 -3.29 14.84
N SER A 264 2.22 -4.10 14.18
CA SER A 264 1.95 -4.63 12.84
C SER A 264 2.52 -6.05 12.71
N LEU A 265 1.77 -7.00 13.26
CA LEU A 265 2.11 -8.42 13.39
C LEU A 265 1.42 -9.24 12.30
N LEU A 266 1.79 -9.04 11.04
CA LEU A 266 1.26 -9.87 9.95
C LEU A 266 1.62 -11.36 10.15
N GLU A 267 0.67 -12.24 9.84
CA GLU A 267 0.93 -13.68 9.77
C GLU A 267 1.92 -14.01 8.64
N PRO A 268 2.77 -15.04 8.77
CA PRO A 268 3.70 -15.49 7.75
C PRO A 268 2.99 -16.24 6.61
N VAL A 269 1.98 -15.60 6.01
CA VAL A 269 1.13 -16.15 4.95
C VAL A 269 1.16 -15.26 3.72
N ALA A 270 0.68 -15.81 2.60
CA ALA A 270 0.61 -15.10 1.33
C ALA A 270 1.97 -14.52 0.90
N GLN A 271 1.94 -13.32 0.33
CA GLN A 271 3.14 -12.64 -0.16
C GLN A 271 3.93 -11.90 0.94
N TYR A 272 3.40 -11.78 2.17
CA TYR A 272 3.93 -10.85 3.18
C TYR A 272 5.37 -11.14 3.59
N VAL A 273 5.77 -12.40 3.64
CA VAL A 273 7.14 -12.82 4.01
C VAL A 273 8.17 -12.44 2.93
N ASN A 274 7.71 -12.27 1.69
CA ASN A 274 8.59 -12.17 0.53
C ASN A 274 8.65 -10.79 -0.12
N ILE A 275 7.66 -9.93 0.13
CA ILE A 275 7.67 -8.55 -0.40
C ILE A 275 8.57 -7.64 0.45
N ASP A 276 9.32 -6.78 -0.22
CA ASP A 276 10.19 -5.82 0.45
C ASP A 276 9.48 -4.45 0.61
N ASN A 277 8.35 -4.46 1.32
CA ASN A 277 7.60 -3.24 1.64
C ASN A 277 7.00 -3.30 3.05
N LEU A 278 6.84 -2.15 3.69
CA LEU A 278 6.11 -2.03 4.96
C LEU A 278 4.62 -1.75 4.70
N PRO A 279 3.72 -2.25 5.56
CA PRO A 279 2.33 -1.80 5.58
C PRO A 279 2.26 -0.29 5.81
N THR A 280 1.31 0.39 5.18
CA THR A 280 1.17 1.86 5.26
C THR A 280 1.16 2.40 6.69
N LYS A 281 0.46 1.73 7.60
CA LYS A 281 0.41 2.09 9.02
C LYS A 281 1.78 2.18 9.71
N VAL A 282 2.76 1.39 9.26
CA VAL A 282 4.11 1.44 9.82
C VAL A 282 4.76 2.77 9.47
N TYR A 283 4.59 3.24 8.23
CA TYR A 283 5.04 4.57 7.85
C TYR A 283 4.31 5.67 8.63
N GLU A 284 3.01 5.52 8.88
CA GLU A 284 2.23 6.47 9.69
C GLU A 284 2.76 6.53 11.14
N TYR A 285 3.04 5.38 11.75
CA TYR A 285 3.66 5.30 13.07
C TYR A 285 5.04 5.95 13.09
N MET A 286 5.87 5.70 12.08
CA MET A 286 7.19 6.32 11.93
C MET A 286 7.08 7.85 11.79
N MET A 287 6.14 8.36 11.00
CA MET A 287 5.88 9.79 10.85
C MET A 287 5.44 10.44 12.15
N MET A 288 4.65 9.74 12.98
CA MET A 288 4.29 10.21 14.31
C MET A 288 5.47 10.12 15.29
N GLY A 289 6.56 9.45 14.93
CA GLY A 289 7.70 9.20 15.80
C GLY A 289 7.37 8.20 16.89
N MET A 290 6.63 7.15 16.52
CA MET A 290 6.21 6.07 17.39
C MET A 290 6.98 4.80 17.05
N PRO A 291 7.59 4.11 18.05
CA PRO A 291 8.22 2.84 17.81
C PRO A 291 7.20 1.78 17.40
N VAL A 292 7.66 0.84 16.58
CA VAL A 292 6.79 -0.20 16.00
C VAL A 292 7.29 -1.60 16.35
N VAL A 293 6.37 -2.49 16.72
CA VAL A 293 6.63 -3.93 16.81
C VAL A 293 6.11 -4.61 15.55
N LEU A 294 7.01 -5.25 14.81
CA LEU A 294 6.77 -5.87 13.51
C LEU A 294 6.95 -7.38 13.57
N SER A 295 6.32 -8.11 12.63
CA SER A 295 6.65 -9.53 12.41
C SER A 295 8.12 -9.73 12.02
N ASN A 296 8.68 -10.88 12.35
CA ASN A 296 10.05 -11.27 12.01
C ASN A 296 10.13 -11.77 10.56
N PHE A 297 10.09 -10.84 9.61
CA PHE A 297 10.29 -11.12 8.18
C PHE A 297 11.68 -10.65 7.71
N PRO A 298 12.26 -11.30 6.69
CA PRO A 298 13.60 -10.94 6.19
C PRO A 298 13.75 -9.46 5.84
N PHE A 299 12.76 -8.85 5.20
CA PHE A 299 12.78 -7.41 4.90
C PHE A 299 12.71 -6.55 6.16
N TYR A 300 11.81 -6.89 7.09
CA TYR A 300 11.58 -6.08 8.29
C TYR A 300 12.83 -6.08 9.18
N ASN A 301 13.54 -7.21 9.28
CA ASN A 301 14.83 -7.25 9.99
C ASN A 301 15.86 -6.31 9.36
N ARG A 302 16.05 -6.34 8.03
CA ARG A 302 17.02 -5.47 7.35
C ARG A 302 16.70 -3.99 7.56
N ILE A 303 15.42 -3.66 7.54
CA ILE A 303 14.95 -2.28 7.71
C ILE A 303 15.07 -1.81 9.17
N ILE A 304 14.75 -2.67 10.15
CA ILE A 304 14.98 -2.36 11.56
C ILE A 304 16.47 -2.25 11.87
N GLU A 305 17.32 -3.10 11.29
CA GLU A 305 18.78 -2.99 11.45
C GLU A 305 19.31 -1.68 10.87
N LYS A 306 18.79 -1.24 9.71
CA LYS A 306 19.22 0.00 9.05
C LYS A 306 18.75 1.27 9.79
N TYR A 307 17.50 1.31 10.26
CA TYR A 307 16.87 2.54 10.73
C TYR A 307 16.49 2.54 12.21
N ALA A 308 16.57 1.42 12.91
CA ALA A 308 16.36 1.31 14.36
C ALA A 308 15.05 1.97 14.89
N PHE A 309 13.95 1.94 14.13
CA PHE A 309 12.68 2.55 14.55
C PHE A 309 11.76 1.64 15.36
N GLY A 310 12.19 0.43 15.70
CA GLY A 310 11.33 -0.57 16.31
C GLY A 310 12.00 -1.91 16.56
N LEU A 311 11.19 -2.94 16.75
CA LEU A 311 11.62 -4.33 16.99
C LEU A 311 10.87 -5.29 16.07
N THR A 312 11.50 -6.41 15.74
CA THR A 312 10.85 -7.56 15.12
C THR A 312 10.63 -8.67 16.14
N VAL A 313 9.52 -9.40 16.00
CA VAL A 313 9.15 -10.52 16.87
C VAL A 313 8.64 -11.70 16.06
N ASP A 314 8.75 -12.90 16.61
CA ASP A 314 7.94 -14.01 16.12
C ASP A 314 6.48 -13.67 16.40
N SER A 315 5.74 -13.28 15.36
CA SER A 315 4.36 -12.86 15.46
C SER A 315 3.42 -14.01 15.82
N THR A 316 3.86 -15.27 15.69
CA THR A 316 3.06 -16.45 16.01
C THR A 316 3.24 -16.94 17.44
N ASP A 317 4.20 -16.36 18.17
CA ASP A 317 4.47 -16.62 19.58
C ASP A 317 4.02 -15.44 20.44
N ASP A 318 2.88 -15.61 21.12
CA ASP A 318 2.29 -14.59 22.00
C ASP A 318 3.27 -14.12 23.10
N GLN A 319 4.18 -14.99 23.57
CA GLN A 319 5.20 -14.64 24.56
C GLN A 319 6.30 -13.75 23.97
N SER A 320 6.69 -14.02 22.72
CA SER A 320 7.64 -13.19 21.97
C SER A 320 7.10 -11.77 21.79
N VAL A 321 5.83 -11.65 21.41
CA VAL A 321 5.12 -10.37 21.30
C VAL A 321 5.09 -9.66 22.66
N ALA A 322 4.65 -10.34 23.72
CA ALA A 322 4.56 -9.77 25.06
C ALA A 322 5.92 -9.27 25.57
N LYS A 323 6.99 -10.04 25.38
CA LYS A 323 8.35 -9.68 25.78
C LYS A 323 8.81 -8.39 25.11
N ALA A 324 8.59 -8.23 23.80
CA ALA A 324 8.98 -7.01 23.10
C ALA A 324 8.19 -5.78 23.58
N ILE A 325 6.89 -5.95 23.85
CA ILE A 325 6.05 -4.88 24.42
C ILE A 325 6.57 -4.46 25.80
N ILE A 326 6.89 -5.42 26.67
CA ILE A 326 7.45 -5.15 28.01
C ILE A 326 8.82 -4.45 27.89
N GLU A 327 9.70 -4.95 27.02
CA GLU A 327 11.04 -4.40 26.80
C GLU A 327 10.99 -2.94 26.36
N LEU A 328 10.12 -2.60 25.39
CA LEU A 328 9.95 -1.22 24.95
C LEU A 328 9.36 -0.36 26.07
N ALA A 329 8.29 -0.82 26.73
CA ALA A 329 7.62 -0.05 27.78
C ALA A 329 8.51 0.22 29.01
N ALA A 330 9.56 -0.58 29.23
CA ALA A 330 10.53 -0.40 30.31
C ALA A 330 11.51 0.76 30.08
N ASP A 331 11.72 1.19 28.84
CA ASP A 331 12.69 2.24 28.47
C ASP A 331 12.07 3.29 27.55
N LYS A 332 11.50 4.33 28.16
CA LYS A 332 10.82 5.43 27.47
C LYS A 332 11.77 6.25 26.61
N ASP A 333 13.04 6.37 26.99
CA ASP A 333 14.01 7.16 26.24
C ASP A 333 14.45 6.41 24.98
N ARG A 334 14.61 5.08 25.07
CA ARG A 334 14.78 4.22 23.89
C ARG A 334 13.58 4.30 22.95
N MET A 335 12.36 4.27 23.48
CA MET A 335 11.15 4.41 22.65
C MET A 335 11.11 5.75 21.89
N LYS A 336 11.45 6.86 22.57
CA LYS A 336 11.53 8.19 21.93
C LYS A 336 12.60 8.21 20.85
N LYS A 337 13.80 7.70 21.14
CA LYS A 337 14.88 7.61 20.16
C LYS A 337 14.49 6.81 18.92
N MET A 338 13.87 5.64 19.10
CA MET A 338 13.34 4.84 17.98
C MET A 338 12.33 5.63 17.15
N GLY A 339 11.46 6.40 17.80
CA GLY A 339 10.53 7.30 17.14
C GLY A 339 11.22 8.36 16.28
N GLU A 340 12.24 9.02 16.82
CA GLU A 340 13.04 10.04 16.11
C GLU A 340 13.75 9.44 14.88
N GLU A 341 14.31 8.24 15.01
CA GLU A 341 14.93 7.54 13.89
C GLU A 341 13.90 7.16 12.81
N GLY A 342 12.68 6.77 13.22
CA GLY A 342 11.56 6.53 12.30
C GLY A 342 11.20 7.80 11.49
N LYS A 343 11.06 8.95 12.16
CA LYS A 343 10.82 10.24 11.49
C LYS A 343 11.94 10.59 10.51
N ARG A 344 13.19 10.39 10.94
CA ARG A 344 14.38 10.65 10.11
C ARG A 344 14.37 9.79 8.85
N ALA A 345 14.11 8.49 8.98
CA ALA A 345 14.02 7.56 7.85
C ALA A 345 12.95 7.96 6.82
N ILE A 346 11.76 8.38 7.26
CA ILE A 346 10.71 8.91 6.35
C ILE A 346 11.22 10.12 5.58
N LYS A 347 11.77 11.10 6.30
CA LYS A 347 12.24 12.36 5.71
C LYS A 347 13.37 12.14 4.71
N GLU A 348 14.31 11.25 5.02
CA GLU A 348 15.55 11.08 4.25
C GLU A 348 15.41 10.06 3.12
N GLU A 349 14.65 8.98 3.29
CA GLU A 349 14.67 7.84 2.36
C GLU A 349 13.30 7.26 1.99
N MET A 350 12.26 7.46 2.80
CA MET A 350 10.95 6.79 2.66
C MET A 350 9.80 7.79 2.52
N SER A 351 9.91 8.71 1.57
CA SER A 351 8.90 9.75 1.32
C SER A 351 8.44 9.77 -0.14
N TRP A 352 7.17 10.13 -0.34
CA TRP A 352 6.56 10.23 -1.66
C TRP A 352 7.31 11.20 -2.56
N GLU A 353 7.83 12.30 -2.03
CA GLU A 353 8.55 13.31 -2.80
C GLU A 353 9.75 12.71 -3.54
N LEU A 354 10.47 11.78 -2.89
CA LEU A 354 11.58 11.05 -3.52
C LEU A 354 11.07 10.10 -4.62
N ASP A 355 9.92 9.47 -4.43
CA ASP A 355 9.32 8.59 -5.43
C ASP A 355 8.73 9.36 -6.61
N ALA A 356 8.18 10.56 -6.37
CA ALA A 356 7.74 11.46 -7.43
C ALA A 356 8.92 11.89 -8.33
N GLU A 357 10.06 12.23 -7.73
CA GLU A 357 11.30 12.51 -8.48
C GLU A 357 11.75 11.31 -9.32
N LYS A 358 11.70 10.09 -8.75
CA LYS A 358 12.01 8.86 -9.49
C LYS A 358 11.06 8.64 -10.67
N LEU A 359 9.76 8.85 -10.48
CA LEU A 359 8.76 8.69 -11.54
C LEU A 359 8.98 9.69 -12.68
N VAL A 360 9.25 10.95 -12.35
CA VAL A 360 9.58 11.99 -13.34
C VAL A 360 10.86 11.64 -14.11
N SER A 361 11.91 11.22 -13.40
CA SER A 361 13.16 10.77 -14.03
C SER A 361 12.96 9.54 -14.91
N PHE A 362 12.05 8.65 -14.51
CA PHE A 362 11.72 7.44 -15.25
C PHE A 362 11.02 7.77 -16.57
N TYR A 363 10.09 8.72 -16.58
CA TYR A 363 9.45 9.18 -17.83
C TYR A 363 10.45 9.79 -18.81
N LYS A 364 11.38 10.64 -18.34
CA LYS A 364 12.45 11.18 -19.19
C LYS A 364 13.31 10.07 -19.79
N THR A 365 13.69 9.10 -18.98
CA THR A 365 14.47 7.92 -19.43
C THR A 365 13.75 7.13 -20.52
N ILE A 366 12.44 6.89 -20.36
CA ILE A 366 11.64 6.14 -21.35
C ILE A 366 11.53 6.91 -22.68
N LEU A 367 11.47 8.24 -22.62
CA LEU A 367 11.37 9.10 -23.80
C LEU A 367 12.72 9.38 -24.48
N GLY A 368 13.84 9.01 -23.83
CA GLY A 368 15.18 9.26 -24.34
C GLY A 368 15.62 10.73 -24.19
N GLU A 369 15.08 11.44 -23.20
CA GLU A 369 15.39 12.83 -22.87
C GLU A 369 16.49 13.00 -21.81
#